data_AF-A0A6J7A2Y0-F1
#
_entry.id   AF-A0A6J7A2Y0-F1
#
_cell.length_a   1.000
_cell.length_b   1.000
_cell.length_c   1.000
_cell.angle_alpha   90.00
_cell.angle_beta   90.00
_cell.angle_gamma   90.00
#
_symmetry.space_group_name_H-M   'P 1'
#
loop_
_entity.id
_entity.type
_entity.pdbx_description
1 polymer ?
#
loop_
_entity_poly.entity_id
_entity_poly.type
_entity_poly.pdbx_seq_one_letter_code
_entity_poly.pdbx_strand_id
1 'polypeptide(L)'
;MWPHSLVIGVHGSAVTIGTDDPGLVGFLEPWRIDEPTSIVDFGLETAPAQPTERSAPRILPSLKHGSEPIARVEDTAFLRDALLRIVVAATSPVPDGLLRVNGTVLERDGVGHLVPEPNLRTVSHRALGRRGITAHVGQTVLVDVETREVVLDVPLGIDTPGRRLALASWWMNHREPAIPTTPAEDVARLLGNVVVDAELVADQALLCSLASRLVTSMRPRYVAFGRQALENELTALFGR
;
A
#
# COMPACT_ATOMS: atom_id res chain seq x y z
N MET A 1 12.12 -16.69 -15.07
CA MET A 1 12.64 -15.42 -15.60
C MET A 1 11.44 -14.70 -16.19
N TRP A 2 11.26 -13.41 -15.89
CA TRP A 2 10.15 -12.62 -16.44
C TRP A 2 10.33 -12.45 -17.96
N PRO A 3 9.25 -12.51 -18.76
CA PRO A 3 9.33 -12.26 -20.20
C PRO A 3 9.92 -10.88 -20.52
N HIS A 4 9.59 -9.88 -19.69
CA HIS A 4 10.16 -8.54 -19.75
C HIS A 4 10.73 -8.15 -18.39
N SER A 5 11.91 -7.53 -18.41
CA SER A 5 12.55 -6.92 -17.24
C SER A 5 13.13 -5.59 -17.69
N LEU A 6 12.73 -4.50 -17.03
CA LEU A 6 13.20 -3.15 -17.35
C LEU A 6 13.53 -2.39 -16.06
N VAL A 7 14.43 -1.41 -16.18
CA VAL A 7 14.71 -0.44 -15.12
C VAL A 7 14.14 0.90 -15.53
N ILE A 8 13.44 1.55 -14.62
CA ILE A 8 12.94 2.90 -14.79
C ILE A 8 13.52 3.84 -13.74
N GLY A 9 13.75 5.09 -14.11
CA GLY A 9 14.13 6.17 -13.21
C GLY A 9 12.90 6.99 -12.79
N VAL A 10 12.56 6.98 -11.51
CA VAL A 10 11.43 7.73 -10.95
C VAL A 10 11.88 8.47 -9.69
N HIS A 11 11.70 9.80 -9.65
CA HIS A 11 12.11 10.65 -8.53
C HIS A 11 13.57 10.44 -8.06
N GLY A 12 14.51 10.23 -9.00
CA GLY A 12 15.92 9.98 -8.68
C GLY A 12 16.23 8.57 -8.17
N SER A 13 15.22 7.70 -8.05
CA SER A 13 15.36 6.29 -7.70
C SER A 13 15.31 5.41 -8.95
N ALA A 14 16.11 4.34 -8.96
CA ALA A 14 16.02 3.29 -9.96
C ALA A 14 15.09 2.18 -9.47
N VAL A 15 14.13 1.77 -10.29
CA VAL A 15 13.17 0.70 -9.97
C VAL A 15 13.17 -0.32 -11.10
N THR A 16 13.39 -1.58 -10.75
CA THR A 16 13.35 -2.70 -11.69
C THR A 16 11.99 -3.37 -11.65
N ILE A 17 11.35 -3.47 -12.81
CA ILE A 17 10.01 -4.06 -12.97
C ILE A 17 10.09 -5.30 -13.85
N GLY A 18 9.55 -6.40 -13.35
CA GLY A 18 9.32 -7.62 -14.11
C GLY A 18 7.86 -7.72 -14.54
N THR A 19 7.59 -8.01 -15.82
CA THR A 19 6.21 -8.17 -16.29
C THR A 19 6.07 -9.09 -17.50
N ASP A 20 4.87 -9.64 -17.68
CA ASP A 20 4.42 -10.31 -18.90
C ASP A 20 3.48 -9.43 -19.76
N ASP A 21 3.17 -8.20 -19.34
CA ASP A 21 2.31 -7.28 -20.07
C ASP A 21 3.13 -6.40 -21.04
N PRO A 22 3.07 -6.65 -22.36
CA PRO A 22 3.79 -5.85 -23.35
C PRO A 22 3.27 -4.40 -23.42
N GLY A 23 2.00 -4.16 -23.05
CA GLY A 23 1.42 -2.82 -23.00
C GLY A 23 2.04 -1.97 -21.88
N LEU A 24 2.35 -2.57 -20.73
CA LEU A 24 3.08 -1.91 -19.66
C LEU A 24 4.52 -1.58 -20.07
N VAL A 25 5.21 -2.47 -20.80
CA VAL A 25 6.56 -2.21 -21.32
C VAL A 25 6.56 -0.98 -22.20
N GLY A 26 5.67 -0.92 -23.20
CA GLY A 26 5.57 0.24 -24.09
C GLY A 26 5.21 1.54 -23.36
N PHE A 27 4.39 1.45 -22.31
CA PHE A 27 4.04 2.60 -21.48
C PHE A 27 5.22 3.16 -20.68
N LEU A 28 6.09 2.29 -20.15
CA LEU A 28 7.18 2.67 -19.26
C LEU A 28 8.44 3.16 -19.99
N GLU A 29 8.50 3.01 -21.31
CA GLU A 29 9.64 3.41 -22.14
C GLU A 29 10.12 4.86 -21.90
N PRO A 30 9.25 5.88 -21.68
CA PRO A 30 9.69 7.25 -21.39
C PRO A 30 10.52 7.40 -20.09
N TRP A 31 10.40 6.46 -19.15
CA TRP A 31 11.13 6.47 -17.88
C TRP A 31 12.31 5.50 -17.87
N ARG A 32 12.55 4.78 -18.97
CA ARG A 32 13.56 3.73 -19.04
C ARG A 32 14.96 4.30 -18.86
N ILE A 33 15.78 3.58 -18.08
CA ILE A 33 17.22 3.83 -17.92
C ILE A 33 18.02 2.55 -18.23
N ASP A 34 19.34 2.69 -18.33
CA ASP A 34 20.26 1.60 -18.68
C ASP A 34 20.40 0.51 -17.60
N GLU A 35 21.12 -0.57 -17.96
CA GLU A 35 20.85 -1.99 -17.69
C GLU A 35 20.33 -2.46 -16.30
N PRO A 36 19.31 -3.35 -16.29
CA PRO A 36 18.92 -4.12 -15.10
C PRO A 36 20.03 -5.05 -14.64
N THR A 37 20.50 -4.86 -13.41
CA THR A 37 21.57 -5.66 -12.78
C THR A 37 21.09 -6.99 -12.19
N SER A 38 19.90 -7.48 -12.61
CA SER A 38 19.22 -8.75 -12.26
C SER A 38 18.29 -8.79 -11.05
N ILE A 39 18.12 -7.70 -10.31
CA ILE A 39 17.21 -7.65 -9.14
C ILE A 39 15.91 -6.98 -9.57
N VAL A 40 14.78 -7.71 -9.51
CA VAL A 40 13.45 -7.13 -9.73
C VAL A 40 12.89 -6.63 -8.40
N ASP A 41 12.49 -5.37 -8.36
CA ASP A 41 11.88 -4.73 -7.20
C ASP A 41 10.38 -5.04 -7.13
N PHE A 42 9.67 -4.89 -8.26
CA PHE A 42 8.24 -5.13 -8.36
C PHE A 42 7.87 -5.99 -9.57
N GLY A 43 6.82 -6.79 -9.44
CA GLY A 43 6.35 -7.71 -10.48
C GLY A 43 4.87 -7.54 -10.81
N LEU A 44 4.53 -7.59 -12.10
CA LEU A 44 3.15 -7.71 -12.58
C LEU A 44 3.01 -8.93 -13.49
N GLU A 45 2.25 -9.92 -13.02
CA GLU A 45 1.84 -11.10 -13.79
C GLU A 45 0.36 -10.94 -14.16
N THR A 46 0.09 -10.87 -15.46
CA THR A 46 -1.25 -10.66 -16.04
C THR A 46 -1.81 -11.93 -16.67
N ALA A 47 -0.95 -12.87 -17.06
CA ALA A 47 -1.32 -14.17 -17.56
C ALA A 47 -0.86 -15.24 -16.55
N PRO A 48 -1.76 -15.80 -15.72
CA PRO A 48 -1.40 -17.04 -15.06
C PRO A 48 -1.26 -18.09 -16.18
N ALA A 49 -0.04 -18.53 -16.47
CA ALA A 49 0.13 -19.81 -17.13
C ALA A 49 -0.54 -20.83 -16.20
N GLN A 50 -1.76 -21.25 -16.52
CA GLN A 50 -2.58 -22.12 -15.66
C GLN A 50 -1.71 -23.22 -15.04
N PRO A 51 -1.50 -23.23 -13.72
CA PRO A 51 -1.08 -24.45 -13.08
C PRO A 51 -2.33 -25.33 -13.02
N THR A 52 -2.23 -26.54 -13.55
CA THR A 52 -3.22 -27.63 -13.42
C THR A 52 -3.50 -28.01 -11.96
N GLU A 53 -2.77 -27.43 -11.00
CA GLU A 53 -2.92 -27.68 -9.57
C GLU A 53 -3.19 -26.37 -8.83
N ARG A 54 -4.29 -26.35 -8.06
CA ARG A 54 -4.79 -25.23 -7.22
C ARG A 54 -3.90 -24.90 -6.00
N SER A 55 -2.60 -25.17 -6.04
CA SER A 55 -1.72 -25.12 -4.87
C SER A 55 -0.83 -23.87 -4.85
N ALA A 56 -1.23 -22.91 -4.00
CA ALA A 56 -0.43 -21.83 -3.41
C ALA A 56 0.30 -20.84 -4.37
N PRO A 57 0.58 -19.59 -3.93
CA PRO A 57 1.33 -18.65 -4.76
C PRO A 57 2.72 -19.20 -5.09
N ARG A 58 3.10 -19.17 -6.37
CA ARG A 58 4.49 -19.37 -6.77
C ARG A 58 5.28 -18.15 -6.29
N ILE A 59 6.08 -18.32 -5.25
CA ILE A 59 7.09 -17.32 -4.87
C ILE A 59 8.01 -17.18 -6.08
N LEU A 60 8.02 -16.00 -6.70
CA LEU A 60 8.87 -15.73 -7.85
C LEU A 60 10.31 -15.54 -7.33
N PRO A 61 11.25 -16.45 -7.66
CA PRO A 61 12.54 -16.54 -6.98
C PRO A 61 13.49 -15.36 -7.22
N SER A 62 13.16 -14.45 -8.14
CA SER A 62 13.95 -13.25 -8.46
C SER A 62 13.40 -11.94 -7.85
N LEU A 63 12.32 -11.99 -7.06
CA LEU A 63 11.83 -10.83 -6.31
C LEU A 63 12.51 -10.79 -4.93
N LYS A 64 13.28 -9.73 -4.65
CA LYS A 64 14.01 -9.58 -3.36
C LYS A 64 13.24 -8.80 -2.31
N HIS A 65 12.31 -7.93 -2.71
CA HIS A 65 11.39 -7.27 -1.79
C HIS A 65 10.16 -8.15 -1.62
N GLY A 66 9.78 -8.41 -0.36
CA GLY A 66 8.74 -9.36 0.07
C GLY A 66 7.77 -9.71 -1.05
N SER A 67 7.90 -10.95 -1.56
CA SER A 67 7.20 -11.56 -2.71
C SER A 67 5.69 -11.74 -2.48
N GLU A 68 5.12 -10.82 -1.72
CA GLU A 68 3.78 -10.86 -1.22
C GLU A 68 2.85 -10.17 -2.24
N PRO A 69 1.79 -10.86 -2.67
CA PRO A 69 0.90 -10.33 -3.70
C PRO A 69 0.13 -9.12 -3.16
N ILE A 70 0.24 -7.98 -3.85
CA ILE A 70 -0.45 -6.71 -3.51
C ILE A 70 -1.95 -6.75 -3.81
N ALA A 71 -2.36 -7.57 -4.78
CA ALA A 71 -3.76 -7.81 -5.15
C ALA A 71 -3.86 -9.11 -5.95
N ARG A 72 -5.04 -9.73 -5.94
CA ARG A 72 -5.39 -10.87 -6.80
C ARG A 72 -6.72 -10.60 -7.48
N VAL A 73 -6.65 -10.03 -8.68
CA VAL A 73 -7.82 -9.68 -9.48
C VAL A 73 -7.57 -10.02 -10.94
N GLU A 74 -8.65 -10.22 -11.70
CA GLU A 74 -8.58 -10.47 -13.15
C GLU A 74 -8.47 -9.17 -13.96
N ASP A 75 -8.69 -8.02 -13.33
CA ASP A 75 -8.64 -6.71 -13.96
C ASP A 75 -7.18 -6.24 -14.13
N THR A 76 -6.66 -6.40 -15.35
CA THR A 76 -5.30 -6.00 -15.71
C THR A 76 -5.07 -4.50 -15.57
N ALA A 77 -6.05 -3.66 -15.93
CA ALA A 77 -5.90 -2.20 -15.85
C ALA A 77 -5.78 -1.77 -14.38
N PHE A 78 -6.61 -2.34 -13.51
CA PHE A 78 -6.51 -2.13 -12.08
C PHE A 78 -5.15 -2.55 -11.51
N LEU A 79 -4.64 -3.74 -11.89
CA LEU A 79 -3.33 -4.21 -11.42
C LEU A 79 -2.18 -3.32 -11.89
N ARG A 80 -2.24 -2.86 -13.14
CA ARG A 80 -1.28 -1.91 -13.69
C ARG A 80 -1.30 -0.59 -12.91
N ASP A 81 -2.48 -0.01 -12.70
CA ASP A 81 -2.62 1.25 -11.96
C ASP A 81 -2.12 1.11 -10.52
N ALA A 82 -2.40 -0.02 -9.87
CA ALA A 82 -1.90 -0.34 -8.54
C ALA A 82 -0.36 -0.43 -8.50
N LEU A 83 0.27 -1.14 -9.46
CA LEU A 83 1.72 -1.21 -9.57
C LEU A 83 2.33 0.19 -9.75
N LEU A 84 1.83 0.96 -10.71
CA LEU A 84 2.34 2.29 -11.01
C LEU A 84 2.19 3.24 -9.81
N ARG A 85 1.11 3.10 -9.03
CA ARG A 85 0.94 3.84 -7.77
C ARG A 85 1.95 3.43 -6.71
N ILE A 86 2.23 2.13 -6.57
CA ILE A 86 3.22 1.63 -5.61
C ILE A 86 4.63 2.13 -5.96
N VAL A 87 4.98 2.13 -7.25
CA VAL A 87 6.27 2.67 -7.72
C VAL A 87 6.39 4.16 -7.35
N VAL A 88 5.35 4.96 -7.59
CA VAL A 88 5.32 6.38 -7.20
C VAL A 88 5.44 6.52 -5.68
N ALA A 89 4.64 5.79 -4.91
CA ALA A 89 4.63 5.86 -3.44
C ALA A 89 5.99 5.50 -2.83
N ALA A 90 6.68 4.49 -3.40
CA ALA A 90 7.96 4.01 -2.93
C ALA A 90 9.14 4.94 -3.26
N THR A 91 9.03 5.74 -4.32
CA THR A 91 10.14 6.58 -4.82
C THR A 91 9.95 8.06 -4.54
N SER A 92 8.71 8.51 -4.29
CA SER A 92 8.44 9.92 -4.06
C SER A 92 8.97 10.35 -2.70
N PRO A 93 9.59 11.53 -2.58
CA PRO A 93 9.93 12.09 -1.27
C PRO A 93 8.66 12.31 -0.43
N VAL A 94 8.79 12.31 0.89
CA VAL A 94 7.69 12.67 1.80
C VAL A 94 7.65 14.19 1.96
N PRO A 95 6.56 14.87 1.58
CA PRO A 95 6.42 16.30 1.83
C PRO A 95 6.37 16.65 3.32
N ASP A 96 6.79 17.88 3.66
CA ASP A 96 6.71 18.40 5.02
C ASP A 96 5.30 18.29 5.62
N GLY A 97 5.24 17.88 6.89
CA GLY A 97 3.99 17.72 7.63
C GLY A 97 3.22 16.43 7.32
N LEU A 98 3.66 15.61 6.35
CA LEU A 98 3.05 14.33 6.03
C LEU A 98 3.83 13.16 6.65
N LEU A 99 3.12 12.07 6.93
CA LEU A 99 3.70 10.79 7.32
C LEU A 99 3.41 9.73 6.27
N ARG A 100 4.44 9.02 5.79
CA ARG A 100 4.24 7.81 5.00
C ARG A 100 4.07 6.61 5.93
N VAL A 101 2.90 5.97 5.87
CA VAL A 101 2.54 4.83 6.71
C VAL A 101 2.26 3.62 5.85
N ASN A 102 2.64 2.44 6.35
CA ASN A 102 2.27 1.16 5.77
C ASN A 102 0.76 0.94 5.86
N GLY A 103 0.16 0.57 4.75
CA GLY A 103 -1.26 0.22 4.69
C GLY A 103 -1.89 0.60 3.37
N THR A 104 -3.12 0.14 3.24
CA THR A 104 -3.97 0.35 2.07
C THR A 104 -5.20 1.13 2.51
N VAL A 105 -5.61 2.10 1.69
CA VAL A 105 -6.83 2.87 1.95
C VAL A 105 -8.04 2.13 1.39
N LEU A 106 -8.99 1.81 2.26
CA LEU A 106 -10.34 1.45 1.86
C LEU A 106 -11.21 2.71 1.84
N GLU A 107 -11.82 3.00 0.70
CA GLU A 107 -12.72 4.12 0.53
C GLU A 107 -14.17 3.63 0.43
N ARG A 108 -15.07 4.33 1.13
CA ARG A 108 -16.51 4.28 0.90
C ARG A 108 -17.11 5.65 1.20
N ASP A 109 -18.09 6.07 0.39
CA ASP A 109 -18.82 7.32 0.57
C ASP A 109 -17.91 8.58 0.69
N GLY A 110 -16.78 8.58 -0.04
CA GLY A 110 -15.80 9.68 -0.06
C GLY A 110 -14.86 9.76 1.16
N VAL A 111 -14.87 8.73 2.02
CA VAL A 111 -14.08 8.69 3.25
C VAL A 111 -13.12 7.50 3.23
N GLY A 112 -11.89 7.71 3.70
CA GLY A 112 -10.84 6.72 3.76
C GLY A 112 -10.73 6.02 5.12
N HIS A 113 -10.45 4.72 5.08
CA HIS A 113 -10.07 3.91 6.23
C HIS A 113 -8.70 3.27 5.95
N LEU A 114 -7.71 3.57 6.78
CA LEU A 114 -6.38 3.00 6.64
C LEU A 114 -6.33 1.62 7.29
N VAL A 115 -6.05 0.59 6.50
CA VAL A 115 -6.01 -0.81 6.94
C VAL A 115 -4.62 -1.39 6.70
N PRO A 116 -4.03 -2.12 7.66
CA PRO A 116 -2.80 -2.87 7.44
C PRO A 116 -2.95 -3.84 6.28
N GLU A 117 -2.03 -3.78 5.33
CA GLU A 117 -2.05 -4.60 4.11
C GLU A 117 -2.19 -6.11 4.39
N PRO A 118 -1.51 -6.71 5.41
CA PRO A 118 -1.65 -8.13 5.70
C PRO A 118 -3.08 -8.58 6.00
N ASN A 119 -3.92 -7.70 6.53
CA ASN A 119 -5.32 -8.03 6.81
C ASN A 119 -6.11 -8.13 5.51
N LEU A 120 -5.92 -7.19 4.58
CA LEU A 120 -6.68 -7.13 3.33
C LEU A 120 -6.46 -8.34 2.42
N ARG A 121 -5.29 -8.97 2.48
CA ARG A 121 -4.99 -10.20 1.71
C ARG A 121 -6.01 -11.31 1.90
N THR A 122 -6.68 -11.33 3.05
CA THR A 122 -7.66 -12.36 3.38
C THR A 122 -9.05 -12.11 2.77
N VAL A 123 -9.27 -10.93 2.17
CA VAL A 123 -10.56 -10.51 1.60
C VAL A 123 -10.40 -10.22 0.11
N SER A 124 -11.24 -10.84 -0.72
CA SER A 124 -11.20 -10.59 -2.16
C SER A 124 -11.69 -9.19 -2.52
N HIS A 125 -11.07 -8.52 -3.48
CA HIS A 125 -11.51 -7.22 -4.03
C HIS A 125 -12.96 -7.25 -4.52
N ARG A 126 -13.39 -8.37 -5.12
CA ARG A 126 -14.79 -8.55 -5.55
C ARG A 126 -15.78 -8.44 -4.38
N ALA A 127 -15.41 -8.95 -3.20
CA ALA A 127 -16.24 -8.85 -2.01
C ALA A 127 -16.31 -7.41 -1.47
N LEU A 128 -15.20 -6.65 -1.55
CA LEU A 128 -15.18 -5.23 -1.22
C LEU A 128 -16.07 -4.43 -2.18
N GLY A 129 -15.93 -4.66 -3.50
CA GLY A 129 -16.74 -3.98 -4.52
C GLY A 129 -18.25 -4.24 -4.36
N ARG A 130 -18.66 -5.48 -4.02
CA ARG A 130 -20.06 -5.80 -3.71
C ARG A 130 -20.62 -5.03 -2.50
N ARG A 131 -19.76 -4.52 -1.62
CA ARG A 131 -20.11 -3.71 -0.45
C ARG A 131 -19.95 -2.19 -0.72
N GLY A 132 -19.71 -1.80 -1.97
CA GLY A 132 -19.44 -0.41 -2.33
C GLY A 132 -18.11 0.14 -1.79
N ILE A 133 -17.15 -0.75 -1.46
CA ILE A 133 -15.85 -0.37 -0.92
C ILE A 133 -14.81 -0.45 -2.03
N THR A 134 -14.07 0.64 -2.23
CA THR A 134 -12.94 0.72 -3.16
C THR A 134 -11.64 0.56 -2.40
N ALA A 135 -10.81 -0.41 -2.78
CA ALA A 135 -9.46 -0.55 -2.22
C ALA A 135 -8.46 0.19 -3.12
N HIS A 136 -7.82 1.23 -2.58
CA HIS A 136 -6.69 1.92 -3.21
C HIS A 136 -5.42 1.14 -2.92
N VAL A 137 -5.20 0.07 -3.68
CA VAL A 137 -4.07 -0.84 -3.48
C VAL A 137 -2.76 -0.06 -3.51
N GLY A 138 -2.07 -0.14 -2.38
CA GLY A 138 -0.80 0.50 -2.12
C GLY A 138 -0.15 -0.20 -0.92
N GLN A 139 1.17 -0.22 -0.89
CA GLN A 139 1.92 -0.70 0.27
C GLN A 139 2.02 0.38 1.35
N THR A 140 2.05 1.64 0.91
CA THR A 140 2.12 2.81 1.77
C THR A 140 1.15 3.88 1.31
N VAL A 141 0.85 4.81 2.20
CA VAL A 141 0.07 6.01 1.92
C VAL A 141 0.60 7.19 2.73
N LEU A 142 0.46 8.40 2.18
CA LEU A 142 0.74 9.63 2.89
C LEU A 142 -0.47 10.05 3.76
N VAL A 143 -0.20 10.42 5.01
CA VAL A 143 -1.19 10.95 5.95
C VAL A 143 -0.81 12.36 6.33
N ASP A 144 -1.73 13.29 6.09
CA ASP A 144 -1.68 14.64 6.63
C ASP A 144 -2.18 14.60 8.07
N VAL A 145 -1.25 14.75 9.02
CA VAL A 145 -1.57 14.62 10.45
C VAL A 145 -2.37 15.80 10.98
N GLU A 146 -2.30 16.95 10.31
CA GLU A 146 -3.00 18.16 10.74
C GLU A 146 -4.45 18.14 10.27
N THR A 147 -4.67 17.82 8.99
CA THR A 147 -6.03 17.77 8.41
C THR A 147 -6.72 16.41 8.59
N ARG A 148 -5.98 15.37 9.01
CA ARG A 148 -6.45 13.99 9.10
C ARG A 148 -6.95 13.48 7.76
N GLU A 149 -6.16 13.70 6.73
CA GLU A 149 -6.45 13.24 5.38
C GLU A 149 -5.42 12.20 4.94
N VAL A 150 -5.87 11.22 4.18
CA VAL A 150 -4.96 10.39 3.37
C VAL A 150 -4.80 11.03 2.00
N VAL A 151 -3.56 11.15 1.55
CA VAL A 151 -3.23 11.60 0.20
C VAL A 151 -2.99 10.35 -0.64
N LEU A 152 -3.89 10.11 -1.59
CA LEU A 152 -3.76 8.98 -2.51
C LEU A 152 -2.76 9.33 -3.60
N ASP A 153 -1.69 8.55 -3.68
CA ASP A 153 -0.74 8.62 -4.79
C ASP A 153 -1.46 8.38 -6.12
N VAL A 154 -0.97 9.07 -7.14
CA VAL A 154 -1.45 8.97 -8.51
C VAL A 154 -0.55 7.99 -9.26
N PRO A 155 -1.11 7.10 -10.09
CA PRO A 155 -0.29 6.23 -10.93
C PRO A 155 0.71 7.03 -11.77
N LEU A 156 1.93 6.52 -11.90
CA LEU A 156 2.96 7.10 -12.77
C LEU A 156 2.40 7.41 -14.17
N GLY A 157 2.69 8.60 -14.68
CA GLY A 157 2.27 9.03 -16.01
C GLY A 157 0.84 9.57 -16.09
N ILE A 158 0.12 9.68 -14.97
CA ILE A 158 -1.17 10.39 -14.90
C ILE A 158 -0.94 11.78 -14.31
N ASP A 159 -1.23 12.81 -15.09
CA ASP A 159 -1.12 14.22 -14.70
C ASP A 159 -2.45 14.73 -14.10
N THR A 160 -2.82 14.16 -12.97
CA THR A 160 -3.95 14.65 -12.16
C THR A 160 -3.48 14.87 -10.73
N PRO A 161 -4.00 15.87 -10.02
CA PRO A 161 -3.68 16.05 -8.61
C PRO A 161 -4.12 14.82 -7.80
N GLY A 162 -3.26 14.40 -6.86
CA GLY A 162 -3.58 13.35 -5.91
C GLY A 162 -4.85 13.68 -5.14
N ARG A 163 -5.73 12.68 -4.99
CA ARG A 163 -6.99 12.88 -4.28
C ARG A 163 -6.74 12.77 -2.79
N ARG A 164 -7.28 13.73 -2.05
CA ARG A 164 -7.34 13.71 -0.59
C ARG A 164 -8.66 13.11 -0.14
N LEU A 165 -8.60 12.22 0.85
CA LEU A 165 -9.79 11.68 1.52
C LEU A 165 -9.69 11.94 3.01
N ALA A 166 -10.80 12.36 3.63
CA ALA A 166 -10.89 12.40 5.08
C ALA A 166 -10.63 11.00 5.65
N LEU A 167 -9.75 10.90 6.64
CA LEU A 167 -9.43 9.64 7.31
C LEU A 167 -10.41 9.44 8.48
N ALA A 168 -11.34 8.50 8.34
CA ALA A 168 -12.30 8.19 9.41
C ALA A 168 -11.74 7.24 10.46
N SER A 169 -10.90 6.30 10.04
CA SER A 169 -10.24 5.39 10.98
C SER A 169 -8.92 4.90 10.42
N TRP A 170 -7.99 4.62 11.31
CA TRP A 170 -6.78 3.90 10.98
C TRP A 170 -6.62 2.71 11.92
N TRP A 171 -6.19 1.59 11.37
CA TRP A 171 -6.12 0.34 12.11
C TRP A 171 -4.68 -0.07 12.36
N MET A 172 -4.47 -0.71 13.51
CA MET A 172 -3.22 -1.37 13.84
C MET A 172 -3.46 -2.86 14.09
N ASN A 173 -2.50 -3.67 13.66
CA ASN A 173 -2.54 -5.10 13.90
C ASN A 173 -2.35 -5.41 15.39
N HIS A 174 -3.21 -6.27 15.92
CA HIS A 174 -3.09 -6.78 17.29
C HIS A 174 -3.10 -8.31 17.30
N ARG A 175 -2.20 -8.93 18.08
CA ARG A 175 -2.03 -10.39 18.14
C ARG A 175 -2.93 -11.09 19.18
N GLU A 176 -3.45 -10.37 20.17
CA GLU A 176 -4.25 -10.91 21.29
C GLU A 176 -5.57 -10.12 21.50
N PRO A 177 -6.52 -10.52 22.37
CA PRO A 177 -7.62 -9.63 22.75
C PRO A 177 -7.08 -8.37 23.44
N ALA A 178 -7.57 -7.20 23.04
CA ALA A 178 -7.00 -5.89 23.38
C ALA A 178 -6.95 -5.65 24.91
N ILE A 179 -5.74 -5.54 25.46
CA ILE A 179 -5.51 -4.84 26.73
C ILE A 179 -5.53 -3.34 26.40
N PRO A 180 -6.13 -2.47 27.23
CA PRO A 180 -6.05 -1.03 27.01
C PRO A 180 -4.59 -0.57 26.87
N THR A 181 -4.26 0.08 25.77
CA THR A 181 -2.93 0.63 25.51
C THR A 181 -2.84 2.09 25.96
N THR A 182 -1.66 2.48 26.40
CA THR A 182 -1.33 3.87 26.67
C THR A 182 -1.09 4.64 25.36
N PRO A 183 -1.27 5.98 25.33
CA PRO A 183 -0.92 6.77 24.15
C PRO A 183 0.54 6.58 23.70
N ALA A 184 1.47 6.38 24.63
CA ALA A 184 2.89 6.16 24.31
C ALA A 184 3.11 4.84 23.55
N GLU A 185 2.39 3.78 23.93
CA GLU A 185 2.45 2.49 23.24
C GLU A 185 1.81 2.58 21.84
N ASP A 186 0.72 3.32 21.70
CA ASP A 186 0.10 3.60 20.39
C ASP A 186 1.08 4.32 19.46
N VAL A 187 1.82 5.31 19.97
CA VAL A 187 2.86 6.03 19.20
C VAL A 187 4.01 5.09 18.83
N ALA A 188 4.50 4.27 19.76
CA ALA A 188 5.57 3.32 19.47
C ALA A 188 5.16 2.31 18.39
N ARG A 189 3.90 1.82 18.43
CA ARG A 189 3.36 0.93 17.40
C ARG A 189 3.17 1.64 16.06
N LEU A 190 2.72 2.91 16.07
CA LEU A 190 2.64 3.73 14.85
C LEU A 190 4.01 3.88 14.20
N LEU A 191 5.04 4.23 14.97
CA LEU A 191 6.40 4.40 14.47
C LEU A 191 6.94 3.11 13.82
N GLY A 192 6.57 1.93 14.34
CA GLY A 192 6.89 0.65 13.69
C GLY A 192 6.16 0.39 12.37
N ASN A 193 5.12 1.17 12.05
CA ASN A 193 4.38 1.12 10.77
C ASN A 193 4.70 2.30 9.84
N VAL A 194 5.44 3.32 10.28
CA VAL A 194 5.91 4.42 9.42
C VAL A 194 7.02 3.88 8.51
N VAL A 195 6.92 4.13 7.21
CA VAL A 195 8.03 3.86 6.29
C VAL A 195 8.95 5.06 6.34
N VAL A 196 10.11 4.86 6.96
CA VAL A 196 11.05 5.94 7.22
C VAL A 196 11.95 6.13 6.00
N ASP A 197 11.79 7.27 5.33
CA ASP A 197 12.74 7.75 4.34
C ASP A 197 14.03 8.21 5.05
N ALA A 198 15.19 8.02 4.43
CA ALA A 198 16.48 8.29 5.08
C ALA A 198 16.60 9.74 5.61
N GLU A 199 15.93 10.69 4.95
CA GLU A 199 15.90 12.11 5.33
C GLU A 199 15.05 12.38 6.57
N LEU A 200 13.92 11.66 6.76
CA LEU A 200 13.10 11.75 7.96
C LEU A 200 13.75 11.03 9.16
N VAL A 201 14.60 10.01 8.93
CA VAL A 201 15.42 9.40 9.99
C VAL A 201 16.30 10.45 10.68
N ALA A 202 16.72 11.49 9.95
CA ALA A 202 17.59 12.54 10.50
C ALA A 202 16.90 13.40 11.57
N ASP A 203 15.56 13.45 11.60
CA ASP A 203 14.77 14.17 12.60
C ASP A 203 13.76 13.25 13.31
N GLN A 204 14.29 12.35 14.15
CA GLN A 204 13.47 11.48 15.00
C GLN A 204 12.50 12.24 15.91
N ALA A 205 12.81 13.48 16.29
CA ALA A 205 11.95 14.29 17.14
C ALA A 205 10.70 14.76 16.38
N LEU A 206 10.86 15.18 15.12
CA LEU A 206 9.76 15.51 14.24
C LEU A 206 8.86 14.30 13.99
N LEU A 207 9.43 13.13 13.67
CA LEU A 207 8.66 11.89 13.48
C LEU A 207 7.83 11.53 14.72
N CYS A 208 8.43 11.57 15.90
CA CYS A 208 7.72 11.32 17.16
C CYS A 208 6.60 12.35 17.40
N SER A 209 6.85 13.63 17.07
CA SER A 209 5.85 14.70 17.19
C SER A 209 4.64 14.45 16.29
N LEU A 210 4.87 14.16 15.00
CA LEU A 210 3.80 13.90 14.04
C LEU A 210 3.01 12.64 14.42
N ALA A 211 3.69 11.56 14.81
CA ALA A 211 3.05 10.33 15.27
C ALA A 211 2.18 10.58 16.53
N SER A 212 2.69 11.34 17.49
CA SER A 212 1.95 11.73 18.69
C SER A 212 0.72 12.56 18.38
N ARG A 213 0.82 13.53 17.44
CA ARG A 213 -0.35 14.30 16.98
C ARG A 213 -1.40 13.40 16.34
N LEU A 214 -1.00 12.49 15.46
CA LEU A 214 -1.93 11.57 14.81
C LEU A 214 -2.67 10.72 15.84
N VAL A 215 -1.95 10.04 16.76
CA VAL A 215 -2.54 9.20 17.83
C VAL A 215 -3.48 10.01 18.73
N THR A 216 -3.10 11.23 19.09
CA THR A 216 -3.91 12.11 19.95
C THR A 216 -5.19 12.55 19.25
N SER A 217 -5.07 12.87 17.96
CA SER A 217 -6.17 13.37 17.13
C SER A 217 -7.13 12.26 16.69
N MET A 218 -6.60 11.04 16.53
CA MET A 218 -7.31 9.87 16.02
C MET A 218 -6.70 8.61 16.64
N ARG A 219 -7.41 8.02 17.60
CA ARG A 219 -6.95 6.79 18.24
C ARG A 219 -6.96 5.62 17.24
N PRO A 220 -5.92 4.78 17.26
CA PRO A 220 -5.89 3.55 16.47
C PRO A 220 -7.05 2.64 16.84
N ARG A 221 -7.61 1.98 15.84
CA ARG A 221 -8.44 0.81 16.05
C ARG A 221 -7.57 -0.45 16.00
N TYR A 222 -7.62 -1.25 17.05
CA TYR A 222 -6.88 -2.50 17.10
C TYR A 222 -7.72 -3.63 16.52
N VAL A 223 -7.25 -4.21 15.43
CA VAL A 223 -7.97 -5.29 14.73
C VAL A 223 -7.16 -6.57 14.86
N ALA A 224 -7.86 -7.64 15.27
CA ALA A 224 -7.28 -8.96 15.38
C ALA A 224 -6.96 -9.53 13.98
N PHE A 225 -5.92 -10.37 13.91
CA PHE A 225 -5.58 -11.07 12.67
C PHE A 225 -6.66 -12.07 12.27
N GLY A 226 -6.87 -12.17 10.96
CA GLY A 226 -7.66 -13.23 10.34
C GLY A 226 -8.89 -12.73 9.60
N ARG A 227 -9.30 -13.53 8.62
CA ARG A 227 -10.39 -13.19 7.70
C ARG A 227 -11.69 -12.84 8.41
N GLN A 228 -12.11 -13.65 9.39
CA GLN A 228 -13.39 -13.44 10.08
C GLN A 228 -13.40 -12.15 10.90
N ALA A 229 -12.31 -11.82 11.60
CA ALA A 229 -12.20 -10.59 12.36
C ALA A 229 -12.26 -9.36 11.45
N LEU A 230 -11.53 -9.40 10.32
CA LEU A 230 -11.61 -8.36 9.30
C LEU A 230 -13.01 -8.25 8.70
N GLU A 231 -13.64 -9.36 8.31
CA GLU A 231 -15.00 -9.35 7.75
C GLU A 231 -16.01 -8.80 8.75
N ASN A 232 -15.87 -9.10 10.04
CA ASN A 232 -16.70 -8.56 11.11
C ASN A 232 -16.51 -7.05 11.25
N GLU A 233 -15.27 -6.55 11.27
CA GLU A 233 -14.97 -5.11 11.32
C GLU A 233 -15.48 -4.37 10.08
N LEU A 234 -15.25 -4.93 8.89
CA LEU A 234 -15.80 -4.37 7.64
C LEU A 234 -17.33 -4.36 7.67
N THR A 235 -17.97 -5.38 8.26
CA THR A 235 -19.43 -5.41 8.41
C THR A 235 -19.90 -4.40 9.47
N ALA A 236 -19.17 -4.22 10.57
CA ALA A 236 -19.51 -3.22 11.58
C ALA A 236 -19.37 -1.79 11.04
N LEU A 237 -18.36 -1.53 10.21
CA LEU A 237 -18.08 -0.22 9.62
C LEU A 237 -18.97 0.10 8.41
N PHE A 238 -19.25 -0.91 7.59
CA PHE A 238 -19.86 -0.71 6.27
C PHE A 238 -21.17 -1.49 6.09
N GLY A 239 -21.64 -2.23 7.08
CA GLY A 239 -22.87 -3.02 7.01
C GLY A 239 -24.13 -2.18 7.15
N ARG A 240 -24.55 -1.57 6.04
CA ARG A 240 -25.95 -1.30 5.69
C ARG A 240 -26.09 -1.50 4.19
#